data_AF-A0A2V5ZV19-F1
#
_entry.id   AF-A0A2V5ZV19-F1
#
_cell.length_a   1.000
_cell.length_b   1.000
_cell.length_c   1.000
_cell.angle_alpha   90.00
_cell.angle_beta   90.00
_cell.angle_gamma   90.00
#
_symmetry.space_group_name_H-M   'P 1'
#
loop_
_entity.id
_entity.type
_entity.pdbx_description
1 polymer ?
#
loop_
_entity_poly.entity_id
_entity_poly.type
_entity_poly.pdbx_seq_one_letter_code
_entity_poly.pdbx_strand_id
1 'polypeptide(L)'
;MISGRDNALALLNGGDELTLSFAASQLPPKQGVRDFFHYSVGWDKDADFHCARGWEVEPLPWHGMDSQKYGCEFRPAFASDKVMEKYNTRWVGPRTFTRK
;
A
#
# COMPACT_ATOMS: atom_id res chain seq x y z
N MET A 1 -12.45 -9.50 14.31
CA MET A 1 -11.14 -10.09 13.93
C MET A 1 -11.06 -10.07 12.41
N ILE A 2 -9.92 -9.68 11.85
CA ILE A 2 -9.68 -9.73 10.40
C ILE A 2 -9.55 -11.21 10.00
N SER A 3 -10.29 -11.66 8.98
CA SER A 3 -10.32 -13.08 8.56
C SER A 3 -9.11 -13.49 7.73
N GLY A 4 -8.41 -12.53 7.12
CA GLY A 4 -7.22 -12.77 6.32
C GLY A 4 -6.67 -11.46 5.76
N ARG A 5 -5.43 -11.50 5.27
CA ARG A 5 -4.77 -10.39 4.57
C ARG A 5 -4.68 -10.76 3.10
N ASP A 6 -5.21 -9.91 2.23
CA ASP A 6 -5.25 -10.15 0.78
C ASP A 6 -3.97 -9.71 0.05
N ASN A 7 -3.06 -9.01 0.74
CA ASN A 7 -1.83 -8.43 0.19
C ASN A 7 -2.08 -7.48 -0.99
N ALA A 8 -3.26 -6.86 -1.06
CA ALA A 8 -3.49 -5.72 -1.93
C ALA A 8 -2.79 -4.47 -1.33
N LEU A 9 -2.17 -3.66 -2.18
CA LEU A 9 -1.57 -2.39 -1.80
C LEU A 9 -2.17 -1.25 -2.61
N ALA A 10 -2.56 -0.19 -1.92
CA ALA A 10 -2.76 1.12 -2.52
C ALA A 10 -1.41 1.85 -2.51
N LEU A 11 -0.91 2.23 -3.68
CA LEU A 11 0.29 3.06 -3.79
C LEU A 11 -0.10 4.53 -3.72
N LEU A 12 0.47 5.24 -2.75
CA LEU A 12 0.24 6.66 -2.52
C LEU A 12 1.55 7.42 -2.69
N ASN A 13 1.47 8.62 -3.26
CA ASN A 13 2.59 9.55 -3.38
C ASN A 13 2.21 10.91 -2.77
N GLY A 14 3.18 11.81 -2.63
CA GLY A 14 2.96 13.15 -2.11
C GLY A 14 1.82 13.87 -2.83
N GLY A 15 0.86 14.37 -2.03
CA GLY A 15 -0.34 15.05 -2.51
C GLY A 15 -1.55 14.13 -2.72
N ASP A 16 -1.42 12.82 -2.53
CA ASP A 16 -2.55 11.90 -2.61
C ASP A 16 -3.38 11.88 -1.33
N GLU A 17 -4.67 11.60 -1.48
CA GLU A 17 -5.63 11.38 -0.41
C GLU A 17 -6.30 10.02 -0.60
N LEU A 18 -6.52 9.31 0.50
CA LEU A 18 -7.22 8.02 0.53
C LEU A 18 -8.51 8.13 1.35
N THR A 19 -9.63 7.79 0.73
CA THR A 19 -10.93 7.67 1.40
C THR A 19 -11.30 6.20 1.58
N LEU A 20 -11.60 5.80 2.81
CA LEU A 20 -12.07 4.46 3.14
C LEU A 20 -13.59 4.47 3.32
N SER A 21 -14.28 3.62 2.57
CA SER A 21 -15.73 3.43 2.68
C SER A 21 -16.07 1.95 2.76
N PHE A 22 -17.01 1.58 3.62
CA PHE A 22 -17.52 0.22 3.75
C PHE A 22 -19.05 0.24 3.82
N ALA A 23 -19.68 -0.83 3.34
CA ALA A 23 -21.11 -0.98 3.42
C ALA A 23 -21.53 -1.21 4.89
N ALA A 24 -22.30 -0.28 5.46
CA ALA A 24 -22.79 -0.40 6.83
C ALA A 24 -23.62 -1.68 7.05
N SER A 25 -24.29 -2.18 5.99
CA SER A 25 -25.06 -3.43 6.01
C SER A 25 -24.21 -4.69 6.17
N GLN A 26 -22.89 -4.61 5.92
CA GLN A 26 -21.97 -5.73 6.12
C GLN A 26 -21.36 -5.77 7.52
N LEU A 27 -21.64 -4.78 8.36
CA LEU A 27 -21.18 -4.78 9.74
C LEU A 27 -22.06 -5.68 10.61
N PRO A 28 -21.47 -6.43 11.58
CA PRO A 28 -22.26 -7.19 12.53
C PRO A 28 -23.12 -6.24 13.38
N PRO A 29 -24.33 -6.63 13.83
CA PRO A 29 -25.21 -5.79 14.64
C PRO A 29 -24.52 -5.37 15.96
N LYS A 30 -24.85 -4.19 16.48
CA LYS A 30 -24.36 -3.68 17.78
C LYS A 30 -25.46 -2.88 18.46
N GLN A 31 -25.54 -2.97 19.78
CA GLN A 31 -26.35 -2.07 20.60
C GLN A 31 -25.55 -0.81 20.95
N GLY A 32 -26.15 0.37 20.76
CA GLY A 32 -25.53 1.67 21.07
C GLY A 32 -24.58 2.20 19.99
N VAL A 33 -23.75 3.19 20.38
CA VAL A 33 -22.83 3.90 19.48
C VAL A 33 -21.68 2.99 19.04
N ARG A 34 -21.29 3.11 17.77
CA ARG A 34 -20.16 2.38 17.20
C ARG A 34 -19.00 3.33 16.94
N ASP A 35 -17.91 3.08 17.64
CA ASP A 35 -16.62 3.70 17.37
C ASP A 35 -15.83 2.85 16.38
N PHE A 36 -14.98 3.52 15.60
CA PHE A 36 -14.10 2.90 14.63
C PHE A 36 -12.66 3.29 14.91
N PHE A 37 -11.74 2.35 14.72
CA PHE A 37 -10.31 2.62 14.69
C PHE A 37 -9.79 2.25 13.30
N HIS A 38 -8.93 3.10 12.75
CA HIS A 38 -8.20 2.78 11.54
C HIS A 38 -6.87 2.12 11.94
N TYR A 39 -6.67 0.89 11.46
CA TYR A 39 -5.40 0.20 11.57
C TYR A 39 -4.85 -0.02 10.17
N SER A 40 -3.70 0.58 9.87
CA SER A 40 -2.99 0.42 8.61
C SER A 40 -1.70 -0.34 8.82
N VAL A 41 -1.32 -1.13 7.81
CA VAL A 41 0.02 -1.69 7.65
C VAL A 41 0.52 -1.18 6.32
N GLY A 42 1.70 -0.57 6.32
CA GLY A 42 2.28 0.04 5.14
C GLY A 42 3.79 -0.08 5.13
N TRP A 43 4.34 0.05 3.94
CA TRP A 43 5.75 0.24 3.71
C TRP A 43 5.92 1.65 3.17
N ASP A 44 6.98 2.30 3.61
CA ASP A 44 7.38 3.60 3.11
C ASP A 44 8.65 3.47 2.30
N LYS A 45 8.76 4.27 1.24
CA LYS A 45 9.97 4.38 0.45
C LYS A 45 10.37 5.83 0.39
N ASP A 46 11.56 6.11 0.91
CA ASP A 46 12.15 7.43 0.77
C ASP A 46 12.28 7.80 -0.70
N ALA A 47 11.72 8.96 -1.04
CA ALA A 47 11.71 9.49 -2.39
C ALA A 47 12.37 10.86 -2.47
N ASP A 48 13.30 11.19 -1.56
CA ASP A 48 13.99 12.48 -1.58
C ASP A 48 15.21 12.51 -2.52
N PHE A 49 15.99 13.60 -2.47
CA PHE A 49 17.14 13.82 -3.34
C PHE A 49 18.36 12.94 -3.02
N HIS A 50 18.36 12.25 -1.87
CA HIS A 50 19.34 11.22 -1.51
C HIS A 50 18.95 9.83 -2.06
N CYS A 51 17.71 9.64 -2.51
CA CYS A 51 17.22 8.38 -3.03
C CYS A 51 17.29 8.29 -4.56
N ALA A 52 18.37 7.68 -5.05
CA ALA A 52 18.64 7.52 -6.49
C ALA A 52 17.57 6.77 -7.29
N ARG A 53 16.68 6.00 -6.65
CA ARG A 53 15.57 5.28 -7.31
C ARG A 53 14.25 5.49 -6.56
N GLY A 54 14.03 6.71 -6.03
CA GLY A 54 12.83 7.07 -5.27
C GLY A 54 11.51 6.98 -6.07
N TRP A 55 11.60 7.03 -7.41
CA TRP A 55 10.44 6.93 -8.31
C TRP A 55 10.03 5.49 -8.65
N GLU A 56 10.82 4.48 -8.26
CA GLU A 56 10.51 3.08 -8.52
C GLU A 56 9.94 2.42 -7.27
N VAL A 57 8.97 1.54 -7.41
CA VAL A 57 8.27 0.93 -6.26
C VAL A 57 8.31 -0.60 -6.28
N GLU A 58 8.84 -1.20 -7.34
CA GLU A 58 8.95 -2.65 -7.46
C GLU A 58 10.25 -3.20 -6.83
N PRO A 59 10.25 -4.46 -6.36
CA PRO A 59 9.08 -5.34 -6.23
C PRO A 59 8.14 -4.89 -5.09
N LEU A 60 6.82 -4.97 -5.28
CA LEU A 60 5.88 -4.62 -4.21
C LEU A 60 6.05 -5.50 -2.94
N PRO A 61 6.04 -4.92 -1.73
CA PRO A 61 6.15 -5.72 -0.52
C PRO A 61 4.89 -6.54 -0.25
N TRP A 62 5.00 -7.57 0.58
CA TRP A 62 3.87 -8.39 1.03
C TRP A 62 4.06 -8.85 2.47
N HIS A 63 2.98 -9.28 3.11
CA HIS A 63 3.05 -9.84 4.45
C HIS A 63 3.81 -11.18 4.44
N GLY A 64 4.84 -11.27 5.28
CA GLY A 64 5.71 -12.44 5.37
C GLY A 64 7.02 -12.31 4.57
N MET A 65 7.19 -11.22 3.82
CA MET A 65 8.47 -10.85 3.19
C MET A 65 9.57 -10.66 4.25
N ASP A 66 10.77 -11.17 3.97
CA ASP A 66 11.97 -10.87 4.74
C ASP A 66 12.53 -9.52 4.28
N SER A 67 12.37 -8.49 5.12
CA SER A 67 12.85 -7.14 4.84
C SER A 67 14.33 -7.07 4.47
N GLN A 68 15.16 -8.02 4.94
CA GLN A 68 16.59 -8.05 4.65
C GLN A 68 16.90 -8.65 3.27
N LYS A 69 15.91 -9.25 2.60
CA LYS A 69 16.03 -9.87 1.27
C LYS A 69 15.18 -9.18 0.21
N TYR A 70 14.70 -7.96 0.49
CA TYR A 70 13.93 -7.18 -0.48
C TYR A 70 14.67 -7.08 -1.82
N GLY A 71 13.98 -7.45 -2.91
CA GLY A 71 14.57 -7.50 -4.26
C GLY A 71 15.40 -8.75 -4.57
N CYS A 72 15.71 -9.60 -3.58
CA CYS A 72 16.41 -10.87 -3.76
C CYS A 72 15.47 -12.09 -3.66
N GLU A 73 14.37 -11.96 -2.93
CA GLU A 73 13.32 -12.98 -2.91
C GLU A 73 12.19 -12.70 -3.91
N PHE A 74 11.60 -13.77 -4.42
CA PHE A 74 10.48 -13.69 -5.34
C PHE A 74 9.18 -13.43 -4.59
N ARG A 75 8.46 -12.38 -5.01
CA ARG A 75 7.10 -12.10 -4.52
C ARG A 75 6.12 -13.16 -5.03
N PRO A 76 5.42 -13.90 -4.16
CA PRO A 76 4.37 -14.82 -4.58
C PRO A 76 3.25 -14.11 -5.35
N ALA A 77 2.58 -14.83 -6.25
CA ALA A 77 1.37 -14.32 -6.87
C ALA A 77 0.21 -14.30 -5.86
N PHE A 78 -0.57 -13.22 -5.84
CA PHE A 78 -1.76 -13.07 -5.01
C PHE A 78 -3.00 -12.81 -5.87
N ALA A 79 -4.17 -13.21 -5.38
CA ALA A 79 -5.43 -12.93 -6.06
C ALA A 79 -5.70 -11.42 -6.26
N SER A 80 -5.12 -10.59 -5.39
CA SER A 80 -5.18 -9.13 -5.42
C SER A 80 -4.33 -8.49 -6.52
N ASP A 81 -3.41 -9.22 -7.17
CA ASP A 81 -2.52 -8.67 -8.19
C ASP A 81 -3.29 -8.03 -9.35
N LYS A 82 -4.39 -8.66 -9.80
CA LYS A 82 -5.29 -8.10 -10.83
C LYS A 82 -5.89 -6.74 -10.46
N VAL A 83 -6.16 -6.54 -9.17
CA VAL A 83 -6.69 -5.26 -8.67
C VAL A 83 -5.59 -4.22 -8.69
N MET A 84 -4.40 -4.57 -8.23
CA MET A 84 -3.25 -3.66 -8.26
C MET A 84 -2.85 -3.28 -9.68
N GLU A 85 -2.78 -4.22 -10.63
CA GLU A 85 -2.53 -3.93 -12.05
C GLU A 85 -3.56 -2.95 -12.63
N LYS A 86 -4.83 -3.06 -12.22
CA LYS A 86 -5.91 -2.20 -12.70
C LYS A 86 -5.82 -0.77 -12.15
N TYR A 87 -5.44 -0.60 -10.89
CA TYR A 87 -5.54 0.69 -10.19
C TYR A 87 -4.20 1.41 -10.00
N ASN A 88 -3.09 0.68 -9.88
CA ASN A 88 -1.73 1.23 -9.70
C ASN A 88 -1.14 1.68 -11.04
N THR A 89 -1.84 2.57 -11.74
CA THR A 89 -1.52 3.00 -13.11
C THR A 89 -0.85 4.37 -13.18
N ARG A 90 -0.69 5.05 -12.02
CA ARG A 90 -0.09 6.38 -11.97
C ARG A 90 1.38 6.32 -12.40
N TRP A 91 1.71 7.09 -13.43
CA TRP A 91 3.11 7.29 -13.81
C TRP A 91 3.79 8.31 -12.89
N VAL A 92 4.96 7.93 -12.36
CA VAL A 92 5.85 8.79 -11.57
C VAL A 92 7.20 8.81 -12.28
N GLY A 93 7.60 9.98 -12.77
CA GLY A 93 8.87 10.16 -13.47
C GLY A 93 10.06 10.27 -12.52
N PRO A 94 11.29 10.12 -13.05
CA PRO A 94 12.53 10.34 -12.30
C PRO A 94 12.76 11.84 -12.06
N ARG A 95 11.86 12.49 -11.32
CA ARG A 95 12.10 13.83 -10.81
C ARG A 95 12.89 13.68 -9.53
N THR A 96 14.20 13.77 -9.65
CA THR A 96 15.07 13.96 -8.48
C THR A 96 14.61 15.26 -7.82
N PHE A 97 14.20 15.18 -6.55
CA PHE A 97 14.12 16.40 -5.76
C PHE A 97 15.49 17.08 -5.87
N THR A 98 15.52 18.36 -6.20
CA THR A 98 16.78 19.10 -6.29
C THR A 98 16.88 19.95 -5.04
N ARG A 99 18.02 19.91 -4.37
CA ARG A 99 18.31 20.83 -3.27
C ARG A 99 18.45 22.23 -3.88
N LYS A 100 17.57 23.15 -3.49
CA LYS A 100 17.74 24.58 -3.78
C LYS A 100 18.87 25.16 -2.92
#